data_AF-A0A9D4TDM2-F1
#
_entry.id   AF-A0A9D4TDM2-F1
#
_cell.length_a   1.000
_cell.length_b   1.000
_cell.length_c   1.000
_cell.angle_alpha   90.00
_cell.angle_beta   90.00
_cell.angle_gamma   90.00
#
_symmetry.space_group_name_H-M   'P 1'
#
loop_
_entity.id
_entity.type
_entity.pdbx_description
1 polymer ?
#
loop_
_entity_poly.entity_id
_entity_poly.type
_entity_poly.pdbx_seq_one_letter_code
_entity_poly.pdbx_strand_id
1 'polypeptide(L)'
;MRIVRNAFRAFWPNRTAYMGLDENGDRHFPSLSVEAATFLTTERNPYAMGLEGPSLDHFPGVSVHEILAAASVYSTEYLADLSLVPEKGH
;
A
#
# COMPACT_ATOMS: atom_id res chain seq x y z
N MET A 1 -0.24 11.52 -7.38
CA MET A 1 -0.05 10.32 -6.54
C MET A 1 -1.00 10.38 -5.35
N ARG A 2 -1.55 9.24 -4.93
CA ARG A 2 -2.31 9.08 -3.68
C ARG A 2 -1.52 8.16 -2.76
N ILE A 3 -1.56 8.46 -1.47
CA ILE A 3 -0.67 7.87 -0.48
C ILE A 3 -1.52 7.33 0.67
N VAL A 4 -1.29 6.07 1.05
CA VAL A 4 -1.86 5.45 2.25
C VAL A 4 -0.81 5.58 3.36
N ARG A 5 -1.07 6.44 4.33
CA ARG A 5 -0.20 6.62 5.51
C ARG A 5 -0.64 5.66 6.60
N ASN A 6 0.27 4.80 7.03
CA ASN A 6 0.00 3.81 8.06
C ASN A 6 1.14 3.69 9.09
N ALA A 7 2.21 4.49 8.97
CA ALA A 7 3.39 4.47 9.84
C ALA A 7 4.07 3.09 9.91
N PHE A 8 3.79 2.20 8.97
CA PHE A 8 4.20 0.79 9.05
C PHE A 8 5.72 0.62 8.89
N ARG A 9 6.39 1.64 8.35
CA ARG A 9 7.84 1.78 8.38
C ARG A 9 8.44 1.64 9.79
N ALA A 10 7.71 1.98 10.85
CA ALA A 10 8.22 1.88 12.24
C ALA A 10 8.71 0.47 12.61
N PHE A 11 8.24 -0.57 11.91
CA PHE A 11 8.71 -1.94 12.12
C PHE A 11 10.05 -2.25 11.44
N TRP A 12 10.51 -1.41 10.52
CA TRP A 12 11.86 -1.53 9.94
C TRP A 12 12.92 -1.17 11.00
N PRO A 13 14.04 -1.92 11.12
CA PRO A 13 14.51 -3.00 10.24
C PRO A 13 14.15 -4.43 10.70
N ASN A 14 13.25 -4.61 11.67
CA ASN A 14 12.84 -5.95 12.10
C ASN A 14 12.00 -6.62 11.02
N ARG A 15 12.62 -7.53 10.24
CA ARG A 15 11.96 -8.22 9.13
C ARG A 15 10.68 -8.95 9.54
N THR A 16 10.66 -9.63 10.67
CA THR A 16 9.49 -10.39 11.12
C THR A 16 8.31 -9.46 11.39
N ALA A 17 8.57 -8.37 12.14
CA ALA A 17 7.54 -7.37 12.43
C ALA A 17 7.11 -6.61 11.18
N TYR A 18 8.06 -6.21 10.33
CA TYR A 18 7.79 -5.45 9.11
C TYR A 18 7.05 -6.25 8.04
N MET A 19 7.25 -7.56 7.98
CA MET A 19 6.47 -8.43 7.09
C MET A 19 5.17 -8.90 7.73
N GLY A 20 4.91 -8.54 8.99
CA GLY A 20 3.72 -8.98 9.74
C GLY A 20 3.63 -10.49 9.88
N LEU A 21 4.77 -11.19 9.99
CA LEU A 21 4.79 -12.65 9.97
C LEU A 21 4.25 -13.23 11.27
N ASP A 22 3.30 -14.14 11.17
CA ASP A 22 2.85 -14.96 12.29
C ASP A 22 3.58 -16.33 12.35
N GLU A 23 3.18 -17.17 13.32
CA GLU A 23 3.76 -18.49 13.54
C GLU A 23 3.55 -19.47 12.36
N ASN A 24 2.52 -19.24 11.54
CA ASN A 24 2.22 -20.04 10.36
C ASN A 24 2.92 -19.52 9.09
N GLY A 25 3.55 -18.35 9.17
CA GLY A 25 4.18 -17.67 8.05
C GLY A 25 3.21 -16.82 7.21
N ASP A 26 1.98 -16.63 7.70
CA ASP A 26 1.04 -15.67 7.11
C ASP A 26 1.46 -14.24 7.42
N ARG A 27 1.01 -13.30 6.60
CA ARG A 27 1.44 -11.90 6.68
C ARG A 27 0.27 -10.99 7.02
N HIS A 28 0.44 -10.22 8.09
CA HIS A 28 -0.55 -9.30 8.61
C HIS A 28 0.01 -7.88 8.58
N PHE A 29 -0.36 -7.13 7.55
CA PHE A 29 0.01 -5.72 7.42
C PHE A 29 -1.15 -4.93 6.81
N PRO A 30 -1.24 -3.61 7.08
CA PRO A 30 -2.26 -2.76 6.48
C PRO A 30 -2.08 -2.69 4.95
N SER A 31 -3.19 -2.89 4.23
CA SER A 31 -3.25 -2.89 2.76
C SER A 31 -4.51 -2.14 2.28
N LEU A 32 -4.70 -2.03 0.97
CA LEU A 32 -5.96 -1.54 0.39
C LEU A 32 -6.98 -2.67 0.29
N SER A 33 -8.27 -2.31 0.40
CA SER A 33 -9.35 -3.21 0.01
C SER A 33 -9.60 -3.11 -1.49
N VAL A 34 -10.23 -4.14 -2.07
CA VAL A 34 -10.64 -4.17 -3.48
C VAL A 34 -11.64 -3.06 -3.80
N GLU A 35 -12.56 -2.78 -2.88
CA GLU A 35 -13.58 -1.72 -3.03
C GLU A 35 -12.92 -0.34 -3.05
N ALA A 36 -11.96 -0.11 -2.15
CA ALA A 36 -11.22 1.14 -2.10
C ALA A 36 -10.37 1.35 -3.36
N ALA A 37 -9.67 0.30 -3.83
CA ALA A 37 -8.90 0.35 -5.06
C ALA A 37 -9.79 0.66 -6.27
N THR A 38 -10.91 -0.03 -6.39
CA THR A 38 -11.90 0.18 -7.47
C THR A 38 -12.43 1.61 -7.46
N PHE A 39 -12.90 2.08 -6.30
CA PHE A 39 -13.42 3.44 -6.17
C PHE A 39 -12.37 4.50 -6.53
N LEU A 40 -11.13 4.33 -6.09
CA LEU A 40 -10.08 5.30 -6.35
C LEU A 40 -9.71 5.34 -7.84
N THR A 41 -9.62 4.20 -8.52
CA THR A 41 -9.30 4.17 -9.96
C THR A 41 -10.45 4.72 -10.80
N THR A 42 -11.71 4.44 -10.47
CA THR A 42 -12.86 4.91 -11.26
C THR A 42 -13.20 6.36 -10.98
N GLU A 43 -13.25 6.77 -9.71
CA GLU A 43 -13.79 8.08 -9.30
C GLU A 43 -12.74 9.16 -9.09
N ARG A 44 -11.45 8.78 -8.98
CA ARG A 44 -10.37 9.71 -8.63
C ARG A 44 -9.18 9.67 -9.59
N ASN A 45 -9.07 8.63 -10.42
CA ASN A 45 -8.04 8.42 -11.45
C ASN A 45 -6.62 8.89 -11.05
N PRO A 46 -6.04 8.32 -9.98
CA PRO A 46 -4.73 8.74 -9.51
C PRO A 46 -3.61 8.26 -10.45
N TYR A 47 -2.57 9.08 -10.63
CA TYR A 47 -1.37 8.64 -11.36
C TYR A 47 -0.65 7.44 -10.72
N ALA A 48 -0.64 7.40 -9.39
CA ALA A 48 0.06 6.37 -8.63
C ALA A 48 -0.59 6.19 -7.25
N MET A 49 -0.49 4.99 -6.70
CA MET A 49 -0.84 4.60 -5.33
C MET A 49 0.41 4.14 -4.59
N GLY A 50 0.51 4.42 -3.29
CA GLY A 50 1.59 3.85 -2.51
C GLY A 50 1.45 3.90 -1.00
N LEU A 51 2.27 3.09 -0.33
CA LEU A 51 2.31 2.92 1.13
C LEU A 51 3.72 2.55 1.63
N GLU A 52 3.90 2.61 2.95
CA GLU A 52 5.19 2.33 3.61
C GLU A 52 5.44 0.85 3.86
N GLY A 53 4.39 0.04 3.80
CA GLY A 53 4.43 -1.39 4.10
C GLY A 53 4.80 -2.30 2.92
N PRO A 54 4.69 -3.62 3.11
CA PRO A 54 5.19 -4.62 2.18
C PRO A 54 4.37 -4.85 0.92
N SER A 55 3.05 -4.57 0.97
CA SER A 55 2.17 -4.72 -0.19
C SER A 55 0.93 -3.84 -0.10
N LEU A 56 0.44 -3.37 -1.25
CA LEU A 56 -0.88 -2.77 -1.43
C LEU A 56 -2.01 -3.80 -1.35
N ASP A 57 -1.70 -5.08 -1.56
CA ASP A 57 -2.64 -6.18 -1.44
C ASP A 57 -2.70 -6.76 -0.03
N HIS A 58 -3.89 -7.22 0.34
CA HIS A 58 -4.02 -8.11 1.49
C HIS A 58 -3.42 -9.48 1.14
N PHE A 59 -2.56 -10.00 2.00
CA PHE A 59 -1.94 -11.32 1.77
C PHE A 59 -3.00 -12.44 1.84
N PRO A 60 -2.95 -13.45 0.93
CA PRO A 60 -2.03 -13.67 -0.18
C PRO A 60 -2.55 -13.15 -1.54
N GLY A 61 -3.53 -12.25 -1.54
CA GLY A 61 -4.18 -11.73 -2.75
C GLY A 61 -3.30 -10.83 -3.63
N VAL A 62 -3.78 -10.60 -4.85
CA VAL A 62 -3.14 -9.74 -5.88
C VAL A 62 -4.14 -8.81 -6.59
N SER A 63 -5.40 -8.79 -6.16
CA SER A 63 -6.49 -8.12 -6.87
C SER A 63 -6.36 -6.60 -6.87
N VAL A 64 -5.74 -5.99 -5.85
CA VAL A 64 -5.45 -4.56 -5.85
C VAL A 64 -4.43 -4.23 -6.94
N HIS A 65 -3.36 -5.01 -7.08
CA HIS A 65 -2.42 -4.83 -8.18
C HIS A 65 -3.09 -4.96 -9.55
N GLU A 66 -3.97 -5.94 -9.75
CA GLU A 66 -4.71 -6.12 -11.00
C GLU A 66 -5.57 -4.90 -11.34
N ILE A 67 -6.31 -4.37 -10.36
CA ILE A 67 -7.17 -3.19 -10.52
C ILE A 67 -6.34 -1.95 -10.87
N LEU A 68 -5.24 -1.72 -10.16
CA LEU A 68 -4.37 -0.57 -10.41
C LEU A 68 -3.71 -0.67 -11.79
N ALA A 69 -3.20 -1.85 -12.16
CA ALA A 69 -2.58 -2.09 -13.45
C ALA A 69 -3.56 -1.92 -14.61
N ALA A 70 -4.78 -2.46 -14.50
CA ALA A 70 -5.83 -2.30 -15.50
C ALA A 70 -6.21 -0.82 -15.73
N ALA A 71 -6.14 0.00 -14.68
CA ALA A 71 -6.36 1.44 -14.75
C ALA A 71 -5.11 2.25 -15.13
N SER A 72 -4.00 1.61 -15.50
CA SER A 72 -2.71 2.27 -15.78
C SER A 72 -2.19 3.15 -14.63
N VAL A 73 -2.47 2.74 -13.39
CA VAL A 73 -2.01 3.41 -12.16
C VAL A 73 -0.75 2.72 -11.64
N TYR A 74 0.29 3.50 -11.35
CA TYR A 74 1.52 2.94 -10.76
C TYR A 74 1.32 2.53 -9.31
N SER A 75 1.91 1.39 -8.92
CA SER A 75 1.97 0.90 -7.54
C SER A 75 3.36 1.15 -6.96
N THR A 76 3.43 1.72 -5.75
CA THR A 76 4.70 2.00 -5.05
C THR A 76 4.63 1.53 -3.60
N GLU A 77 5.57 0.69 -3.20
CA GLU A 77 5.60 0.03 -1.90
C GLU A 77 6.95 0.31 -1.23
N TYR A 78 7.08 -0.03 0.06
CA TYR A 78 8.30 0.23 0.83
C TYR A 78 8.69 1.72 0.86
N LEU A 79 7.73 2.64 0.73
CA LEU A 79 8.01 4.07 0.78
C LEU A 79 8.59 4.45 2.15
N ALA A 80 9.58 5.34 2.13
CA ALA A 80 10.22 5.81 3.35
C ALA A 80 9.59 7.13 3.83
N ASP A 81 9.19 7.13 5.11
CA ASP A 81 8.78 8.31 5.87
C ASP A 81 7.73 9.20 5.20
N LEU A 82 6.52 8.66 5.05
CA LEU A 82 5.45 9.46 4.47
C LEU A 82 5.09 10.65 5.35
N SER A 83 5.44 10.66 6.65
CA SER A 83 5.18 11.78 7.55
C SER A 83 5.83 13.10 7.10
N LEU A 84 6.95 13.01 6.35
CA LEU A 84 7.67 14.17 5.80
C LEU A 84 7.02 14.74 4.54
N VAL A 85 6.09 14.00 3.93
CA VAL A 85 5.38 14.45 2.74
C VAL A 85 4.17 15.29 3.19
N PRO A 86 3.88 16.46 2.60
CA PRO A 86 2.64 17.18 2.89
C PRO A 86 1.42 16.42 2.36
N GLU A 87 0.21 16.72 2.86
CA GLU A 87 -1.02 16.08 2.37
C GLU A 87 -1.32 16.39 0.90
N LYS A 88 -0.90 17.57 0.43
CA LYS A 88 -1.03 18.02 -0.96
C LYS A 88 0.25 18.75 -1.38
N GLY A 89 0.65 18.54 -2.63
CA GLY A 89 1.67 19.36 -3.29
C GLY A 89 1.08 20.68 -3.79
N HIS A 90 1.95 21.61 -4.18
CA HIS A 90 1.61 22.89 -4.79
C HIS A 90 1.40 22.77 -6.30
#